data_AF-A0A382LTU9-F1
#
_entry.id   AF-A0A382LTU9-F1
#
_cell.length_a   1.000
_cell.length_b   1.000
_cell.length_c   1.000
_cell.angle_alpha   90.00
_cell.angle_beta   90.00
_cell.angle_gamma   90.00
#
_symmetry.space_group_name_H-M   'P 1'
#
loop_
_entity.id
_entity.type
_entity.pdbx_description
1 polymer ?
#
loop_
_entity_poly.entity_id
_entity_poly.type
_entity_poly.pdbx_seq_one_letter_code
_entity_poly.pdbx_strand_id
1 'polypeptide(L)'
;MGNPVQDWSTIDLAQETLKITLNGYSMGAGAGSEVLGNPINSATWLVNNLSQRGYVLSVGSIIMTGCVTTTIWLNEGDSLTVESKHLGEVSVKIVR
;
A
#
# COMPACT_ATOMS: atom_id res chain seq x y z
N MET A 1 -5.98 -5.21 -6.37
CA MET A 1 -5.51 -3.80 -6.45
C MET A 1 -6.71 -2.90 -6.66
N GLY A 2 -6.63 -1.64 -6.24
CA GLY A 2 -7.70 -0.66 -6.43
C GLY A 2 -7.68 -0.03 -7.83
N ASN A 3 -8.51 1.00 -8.00
CA ASN A 3 -8.50 1.81 -9.22
C ASN A 3 -7.24 2.68 -9.29
N PRO A 4 -6.61 2.83 -10.48
CA PRO A 4 -5.47 3.73 -10.63
C PRO A 4 -5.85 5.19 -10.34
N VAL A 5 -5.02 5.88 -9.55
CA VAL A 5 -5.11 7.33 -9.31
C VAL A 5 -4.04 8.01 -10.15
N GLN A 6 -4.45 8.79 -11.16
CA GLN A 6 -3.53 9.36 -12.16
C GLN A 6 -2.72 10.56 -11.61
N ASP A 7 -3.35 11.38 -10.79
CA ASP A 7 -2.80 12.61 -10.19
C ASP A 7 -2.23 12.40 -8.79
N TRP A 8 -1.78 11.16 -8.50
CA TRP A 8 -1.27 10.76 -7.19
C TRP A 8 -0.11 11.63 -6.69
N SER A 9 0.66 12.25 -7.59
CA SER A 9 1.79 13.12 -7.24
C SER A 9 1.36 14.44 -6.58
N THR A 10 0.07 14.76 -6.61
CA THR A 10 -0.49 15.93 -5.90
C THR A 10 -0.86 15.62 -4.45
N ILE A 11 -0.85 14.34 -4.06
CA ILE A 11 -1.19 13.87 -2.72
C ILE A 11 0.08 13.86 -1.87
N ASP A 12 -0.02 14.36 -0.63
CA ASP A 12 1.02 14.13 0.37
C ASP A 12 0.94 12.67 0.85
N LEU A 13 1.63 11.78 0.13
CA LEU A 13 1.66 10.35 0.43
C LEU A 13 2.23 10.02 1.81
N ALA A 14 3.00 10.91 2.44
CA ALA A 14 3.52 10.68 3.79
C ALA A 14 2.43 10.91 4.87
N GLN A 15 1.53 11.86 4.62
CA GLN A 15 0.41 12.16 5.51
C GLN A 15 -0.87 11.40 5.18
N GLU A 16 -0.94 10.77 4.00
CA GLU A 16 -2.07 9.94 3.62
C GLU A 16 -2.21 8.73 4.56
N THR A 17 -3.40 8.54 5.11
CA THR A 17 -3.69 7.48 6.08
C THR A 17 -4.47 6.34 5.43
N LEU A 18 -4.05 5.10 5.67
CA LEU A 18 -4.80 3.90 5.33
C LEU A 18 -5.54 3.41 6.56
N LYS A 19 -6.86 3.19 6.45
CA LYS A 19 -7.68 2.58 7.49
C LYS A 19 -8.06 1.17 7.07
N ILE A 20 -8.02 0.22 8.02
CA ILE A 20 -8.26 -1.18 7.74
C ILE A 20 -9.45 -1.68 8.55
N THR A 21 -10.37 -2.34 7.87
CA THR A 21 -11.59 -2.92 8.45
C THR A 21 -11.69 -4.39 8.08
N LEU A 22 -11.87 -5.26 9.07
CA LEU A 22 -12.11 -6.70 8.90
C LEU A 22 -13.52 -7.02 9.40
N ASN A 23 -14.37 -7.56 8.53
CA ASN A 23 -15.76 -7.94 8.87
C ASN A 23 -16.57 -6.80 9.53
N GLY A 24 -16.29 -5.55 9.14
CA GLY A 24 -16.93 -4.35 9.72
C GLY A 24 -16.27 -3.81 10.99
N TYR A 25 -15.24 -4.46 11.51
CA TYR A 25 -14.49 -4.02 12.69
C TYR A 25 -13.18 -3.34 12.28
N SER A 26 -12.90 -2.16 12.85
CA SER A 26 -11.63 -1.47 12.64
C SER A 26 -10.48 -2.30 13.21
N MET A 27 -9.49 -2.59 12.37
CA MET A 27 -8.27 -3.31 12.73
C MET A 27 -7.09 -2.37 12.99
N GLY A 28 -7.27 -1.07 12.75
CA GLY A 28 -6.25 -0.05 12.90
C GLY A 28 -6.14 0.86 11.67
N ALA A 29 -5.17 1.76 11.75
CA ALA A 29 -4.81 2.67 10.68
C ALA A 29 -3.32 2.98 10.77
N GLY A 30 -2.72 3.39 9.64
CA GLY A 30 -1.33 3.83 9.59
C GLY A 30 -1.12 4.88 8.51
N ALA A 31 -0.15 5.76 8.72
CA ALA A 31 0.19 6.81 7.76
C ALA A 31 1.27 6.33 6.79
N GLY A 32 1.27 6.83 5.55
CA GLY A 32 2.29 6.48 4.57
C GLY A 32 3.72 6.82 5.04
N SER A 33 3.88 7.79 5.95
CA SER A 33 5.16 8.14 6.58
C SER A 33 5.79 7.01 7.39
N GLU A 34 5.01 6.01 7.81
CA GLU A 34 5.55 4.81 8.45
C GLU A 34 6.39 3.95 7.48
N VAL A 35 6.19 4.13 6.18
CA VAL A 35 7.02 3.51 5.13
C VAL A 35 8.22 4.41 4.85
N LEU A 36 9.29 4.23 5.63
CA LEU A 36 10.57 4.95 5.45
C LEU A 36 10.43 6.48 5.33
N GLY A 37 9.51 7.08 6.10
CA GLY A 37 9.21 8.51 6.10
C GLY A 37 8.31 8.98 4.95
N ASN A 38 8.33 8.29 3.80
CA ASN A 38 7.44 8.50 2.66
C ASN A 38 7.49 7.25 1.75
N PRO A 39 6.36 6.73 1.24
CA PRO A 39 6.36 5.53 0.39
C PRO A 39 7.27 5.62 -0.84
N ILE A 40 7.50 6.83 -1.39
CA ILE A 40 8.41 7.07 -2.51
C ILE A 40 9.88 6.81 -2.15
N ASN A 41 10.27 6.97 -0.89
CA ASN A 41 11.62 6.66 -0.43
C ASN A 41 11.91 5.16 -0.57
N SER A 42 10.93 4.30 -0.29
CA SER A 42 11.05 2.84 -0.47
C SER A 42 11.23 2.46 -1.94
N ALA A 43 10.42 3.02 -2.84
CA ALA A 43 10.58 2.82 -4.27
C ALA A 43 11.95 3.29 -4.77
N THR A 44 12.40 4.47 -4.32
CA THR A 44 13.71 5.04 -4.67
C THR A 44 14.86 4.15 -4.19
N TRP A 45 14.78 3.66 -2.94
CA TRP A 45 15.77 2.74 -2.40
C TRP A 45 15.84 1.44 -3.22
N LEU A 46 14.69 0.85 -3.56
CA LEU A 46 14.63 -0.38 -4.36
C LEU A 46 15.30 -0.19 -5.71
N VAL A 47 14.95 0.87 -6.45
CA VAL A 47 15.52 1.16 -7.77
C VAL A 47 17.04 1.37 -7.68
N ASN A 48 17.51 2.14 -6.70
CA ASN A 48 18.94 2.38 -6.52
C ASN A 48 19.70 1.10 -6.17
N ASN A 49 19.16 0.26 -5.27
CA ASN A 49 19.79 -1.00 -4.88
C ASN A 49 19.81 -2.03 -6.03
N LEU A 50 18.77 -2.07 -6.88
CA LEU A 50 18.77 -2.92 -8.07
C LEU A 50 19.80 -2.45 -9.10
N SER A 51 19.88 -1.14 -9.34
CA SER A 51 20.84 -0.54 -10.27
C SER A 51 22.29 -0.84 -9.88
N GLN A 52 22.64 -0.74 -8.60
CA GLN A 52 23.97 -1.10 -8.08
C GLN A 52 24.35 -2.57 -8.35
N ARG A 53 23.36 -3.44 -8.54
CA ARG A 53 23.55 -4.87 -8.82
C ARG A 53 23.45 -5.21 -10.31
N GLY A 54 23.31 -4.21 -11.18
CA GLY A 54 23.18 -4.39 -12.63
C GLY A 54 21.78 -4.81 -13.09
N TYR A 55 20.76 -4.69 -12.23
CA TYR A 55 19.38 -4.99 -12.58
C TYR A 55 18.61 -3.70 -12.91
N VAL A 56 17.64 -3.83 -13.83
CA VAL A 56 16.72 -2.75 -14.22
C VAL A 56 15.27 -3.21 -14.08
N LEU A 57 14.39 -2.30 -13.66
CA LEU A 57 12.96 -2.56 -13.69
C LEU A 57 12.42 -2.36 -15.10
N SER A 58 11.59 -3.29 -15.57
CA SER A 58 10.91 -3.15 -16.85
C SER A 58 9.79 -2.11 -16.75
N VAL A 59 9.51 -1.40 -17.84
CA VAL A 59 8.33 -0.52 -17.94
C VAL A 59 7.07 -1.33 -17.60
N GLY A 60 6.18 -0.75 -16.78
CA GLY A 60 4.97 -1.42 -16.31
C GLY A 60 5.17 -2.28 -15.06
N SER A 61 6.38 -2.33 -14.48
CA SER A 61 6.60 -2.97 -13.18
C SER A 61 5.77 -2.31 -12.07
N ILE A 62 5.24 -3.12 -11.17
CA ILE A 62 4.50 -2.66 -9.98
C ILE A 62 5.43 -2.75 -8.77
N ILE A 63 5.52 -1.68 -7.98
CA ILE A 63 6.30 -1.63 -6.74
C ILE A 63 5.34 -1.60 -5.56
N MET A 64 5.47 -2.57 -4.64
CA MET A 64 4.82 -2.52 -3.33
C MET A 64 5.77 -1.83 -2.35
N THR A 65 5.44 -0.61 -1.96
CA THR A 65 6.35 0.29 -1.20
C THR A 65 6.52 -0.13 0.25
N GLY A 66 5.56 -0.84 0.83
CA GLY A 66 5.61 -1.30 2.21
C GLY A 66 4.21 -1.51 2.77
N CYS A 67 4.15 -1.74 4.09
CA CYS A 67 2.91 -1.85 4.84
C CYS A 67 2.94 -0.82 5.98
N VAL A 68 1.79 -0.20 6.27
CA VAL A 68 1.62 0.78 7.36
C VAL A 68 1.00 0.17 8.61
N THR A 69 0.67 -1.12 8.58
CA THR A 69 0.10 -1.84 9.72
C THR A 69 0.74 -3.19 9.93
N THR A 70 0.45 -3.76 11.10
CA THR A 70 0.81 -5.15 11.40
C THR A 70 0.05 -6.12 10.51
N THR A 71 0.60 -7.32 10.34
CA THR A 71 -0.03 -8.37 9.54
C THR A 71 -1.35 -8.80 10.18
N ILE A 72 -2.42 -8.80 9.38
CA ILE A 72 -3.74 -9.30 9.75
C ILE A 72 -3.90 -10.69 9.12
N TRP A 73 -4.15 -11.69 9.97
CA TRP A 73 -4.42 -13.06 9.53
C TRP A 73 -5.89 -13.21 9.18
N LEU A 74 -6.16 -13.75 7.98
CA LEU A 74 -7.51 -13.93 7.46
C LEU A 74 -7.91 -15.40 7.45
N ASN A 75 -9.18 -15.67 7.72
CA ASN A 75 -9.82 -16.98 7.65
C ASN A 75 -10.79 -17.05 6.45
N GLU A 76 -11.23 -18.27 6.12
CA GLU A 76 -12.31 -18.46 5.15
C GLU A 76 -13.56 -17.67 5.56
N GLY A 77 -14.13 -16.92 4.61
CA GLY A 77 -15.30 -16.08 4.84
C GLY A 77 -15.00 -14.64 5.24
N ASP A 78 -13.76 -14.31 5.62
CA ASP A 78 -13.37 -12.97 6.02
C ASP A 78 -13.46 -11.97 4.86
N SER A 79 -13.89 -10.75 5.17
CA SER A 79 -13.88 -9.60 4.26
C SER A 79 -13.01 -8.50 4.83
N LEU A 80 -11.94 -8.16 4.13
CA LEU A 80 -11.00 -7.10 4.49
C LEU A 80 -11.14 -5.92 3.53
N THR A 81 -11.24 -4.72 4.08
CA THR A 81 -11.29 -3.47 3.34
C THR A 81 -10.18 -2.55 3.84
N VAL A 82 -9.46 -1.93 2.90
CA VAL A 82 -8.47 -0.88 3.17
C VAL A 82 -8.90 0.36 2.40
N GLU A 83 -9.06 1.47 3.11
CA GLU A 83 -9.48 2.76 2.52
C GLU A 83 -8.48 3.88 2.82
N SER A 84 -8.41 4.82 1.89
CA SER A 84 -7.64 6.05 1.94
C SER A 84 -8.52 7.19 1.43
N LYS A 85 -8.34 8.38 1.98
CA LYS A 85 -9.13 9.55 1.60
C LYS A 85 -8.94 9.90 0.13
N HIS A 86 -7.71 9.84 -0.37
CA HIS A 86 -7.39 10.27 -1.74
C HIS A 86 -6.96 9.10 -2.66
N LEU A 87 -6.48 7.99 -2.11
CA LEU A 87 -6.07 6.82 -2.92
C LEU A 87 -7.22 5.81 -3.16
N GLY A 88 -8.38 6.04 -2.55
CA GLY A 88 -9.56 5.20 -2.72
C GLY A 88 -9.55 3.96 -1.83
N GLU A 89 -10.25 2.91 -2.28
CA GLU A 89 -10.50 1.70 -1.51
C GLU A 89 -10.05 0.44 -2.26
N VAL A 90 -9.58 -0.55 -1.50
CA VAL A 90 -9.43 -1.93 -1.95
C VAL A 90 -10.12 -2.85 -0.97
N SER A 91 -10.92 -3.79 -1.50
CA SER A 91 -11.60 -4.80 -0.71
C SER A 91 -11.30 -6.20 -1.24
N VAL A 92 -11.20 -7.18 -0.34
CA VAL A 92 -11.04 -8.59 -0.68
C VAL A 92 -11.92 -9.45 0.24
N LYS A 93 -12.58 -10.45 -0.34
CA LYS A 93 -13.30 -11.49 0.39
C LYS A 93 -12.59 -12.82 0.20
N ILE A 94 -12.28 -13.49 1.31
CA ILE A 94 -11.65 -14.80 1.28
C ILE A 94 -12.73 -15.84 1.03
N VAL A 95 -12.64 -16.46 -0.14
CA VAL A 95 -13.50 -17.56 -0.58
C VAL A 95 -12.67 -18.84 -0.67
N ARG A 96 -13.34 -19.99 -0.59
CA ARG A 96 -12.75 -21.32 -0.69
C ARG A 96 -12.22 -21.64 -2.08
#